data_AF-A0A3A9E207-F1
#
_entry.id   AF-A0A3A9E207-F1
#
_cell.length_a   1.000
_cell.length_b   1.000
_cell.length_c   1.000
_cell.angle_alpha   90.00
_cell.angle_beta   90.00
_cell.angle_gamma   90.00
#
_symmetry.space_group_name_H-M   'P 1'
#
loop_
_entity.id
_entity.type
_entity.pdbx_description
1 polymer ?
#
loop_
_entity_poly.entity_id
_entity_poly.type
_entity_poly.pdbx_seq_one_letter_code
_entity_poly.pdbx_strand_id
1 'polypeptide(L)'
;MNEVQEEGNPLSQDFDIKSLLKFALPTIIMMLLMGLYTIVDTIFVARFVGANALSALNIVCPVINLIVGLGTMLATGGSAIVARKMGAGETVRASQDFTL
;
A
#
# COMPACT_ATOMS: atom_id res chain seq x y z
N MET A 1 -6.66 -13.17 -34.95
CA MET A 1 -7.71 -13.64 -34.03
C MET A 1 -6.96 -14.27 -32.89
N ASN A 2 -6.63 -13.49 -31.85
CA ASN A 2 -5.85 -13.99 -30.72
C ASN A 2 -6.82 -14.10 -29.56
N GLU A 3 -7.17 -15.35 -29.28
CA GLU A 3 -7.91 -15.81 -28.12
C GLU A 3 -7.11 -15.42 -26.88
N VAL A 4 -7.44 -14.27 -26.30
CA VAL A 4 -7.05 -13.96 -24.93
C VAL A 4 -7.85 -14.94 -24.09
N GLN A 5 -7.18 -16.03 -23.70
CA GLN A 5 -7.66 -16.99 -22.73
C GLN A 5 -8.19 -16.22 -21.53
N GLU A 6 -9.51 -16.31 -21.30
CA GLU A 6 -10.11 -16.03 -20.02
C GLU A 6 -9.53 -17.04 -19.02
N GLU A 7 -8.35 -16.76 -18.47
CA GLU A 7 -7.94 -17.35 -17.20
C GLU A 7 -9.00 -16.93 -16.19
N GLY A 8 -9.91 -17.87 -15.91
CA GLY A 8 -11.08 -17.68 -15.08
C GLY A 8 -10.72 -16.92 -13.81
N ASN A 9 -11.31 -15.74 -13.67
CA ASN A 9 -11.10 -14.84 -12.56
C ASN A 9 -11.42 -15.56 -11.22
N PRO A 10 -10.43 -15.94 -10.41
CA PRO A 10 -10.67 -16.61 -9.13
C PRO A 10 -11.31 -15.68 -8.09
N LEU A 11 -11.45 -14.38 -8.41
CA LEU A 11 -12.17 -13.40 -7.59
C LEU A 11 -13.66 -13.27 -7.95
N SER A 12 -14.12 -13.97 -9.00
CA SER A 12 -15.52 -13.91 -9.45
C SER A 12 -16.37 -15.11 -9.03
N GLN A 13 -15.79 -16.15 -8.41
CA GLN A 13 -16.53 -17.30 -7.91
C GLN A 13 -16.36 -17.44 -6.40
N ASP A 14 -17.49 -17.20 -5.72
CA ASP A 14 -17.74 -17.30 -4.27
C ASP A 14 -16.91 -16.39 -3.36
N PHE A 15 -17.60 -15.37 -2.81
CA PHE A 15 -17.15 -14.59 -1.65
C PHE A 15 -17.05 -15.50 -0.42
N ASP A 16 -15.98 -16.30 -0.32
CA ASP A 16 -15.67 -17.08 0.88
C ASP A 16 -14.72 -16.28 1.79
N ILE A 17 -15.07 -16.19 3.08
CA ILE A 17 -14.29 -15.48 4.10
C ILE A 17 -12.86 -16.03 4.17
N LYS A 18 -12.67 -17.32 3.84
CA LYS A 18 -11.34 -17.94 3.77
C LYS A 18 -10.47 -17.39 2.65
N SER A 19 -11.03 -17.05 1.49
CA SER A 19 -10.28 -16.51 0.36
C SER A 19 -9.84 -15.07 0.65
N LEU A 20 -10.75 -14.27 1.24
CA LEU A 20 -10.44 -12.93 1.74
C LEU A 20 -9.33 -12.97 2.80
N LEU A 21 -9.42 -13.89 3.78
CA LEU A 21 -8.38 -14.07 4.78
C LEU A 21 -7.05 -14.48 4.16
N LYS A 22 -7.04 -15.39 3.18
CA LYS A 22 -5.80 -15.82 2.50
C LYS A 22 -5.11 -14.67 1.74
N PHE A 23 -5.88 -13.72 1.21
CA PHE A 23 -5.34 -12.53 0.56
C PHE A 23 -4.94 -11.43 1.56
N ALA A 24 -5.70 -11.24 2.62
CA ALA A 24 -5.42 -10.21 3.64
C ALA A 24 -4.30 -10.61 4.60
N LEU A 25 -4.13 -11.90 4.91
CA LEU A 25 -3.11 -12.42 5.83
C LEU A 25 -1.69 -11.92 5.50
N PRO A 26 -1.18 -12.03 4.26
CA PRO A 26 0.15 -11.52 3.93
C PRO A 26 0.28 -10.00 4.15
N THR A 27 -0.76 -9.23 3.81
CA THR A 27 -0.78 -7.77 4.05
C THR A 27 -0.78 -7.44 5.53
N ILE A 28 -1.53 -8.17 6.35
CA ILE A 28 -1.56 -8.02 7.80
C ILE A 28 -0.18 -8.31 8.39
N ILE A 29 0.47 -9.40 7.97
CA ILE A 29 1.83 -9.73 8.42
C ILE A 29 2.81 -8.63 8.03
N MET A 30 2.72 -8.10 6.81
CA MET A 30 3.56 -6.98 6.36
C MET A 30 3.36 -5.73 7.22
N MET A 31 2.11 -5.39 7.55
CA MET A 31 1.80 -4.26 8.44
C MET A 31 2.34 -4.47 9.85
N LEU A 32 2.28 -5.69 10.38
CA LEU A 32 2.84 -6.03 11.70
C LEU A 32 4.36 -5.89 11.72
N LEU A 33 5.04 -6.39 10.70
CA LEU A 33 6.50 -6.27 10.56
C LEU A 33 6.93 -4.81 10.42
N MET A 34 6.18 -4.02 9.65
CA MET A 34 6.41 -2.57 9.55
C MET A 34 6.25 -1.85 10.89
N GLY A 35 5.19 -2.17 11.65
CA GLY A 35 5.02 -1.62 12.99
C GLY A 35 6.17 -1.99 13.94
N LEU A 36 6.63 -3.24 13.90
CA LEU A 36 7.75 -3.71 14.71
C LEU A 36 9.05 -3.00 14.32
N TYR A 37 9.29 -2.79 13.02
CA TYR A 37 10.40 -1.99 12.51
C TYR A 37 10.38 -0.57 13.07
N THR A 38 9.23 0.13 13.01
CA THR A 38 9.10 1.49 13.54
C THR A 38 9.37 1.56 15.05
N ILE A 39 8.89 0.57 15.82
CA ILE A 39 9.12 0.51 17.27
C ILE A 39 10.61 0.32 17.56
N VAL A 40 11.25 -0.64 16.89
CA VAL A 40 12.68 -0.93 17.07
C VAL A 40 13.51 0.29 16.68
N ASP A 41 13.26 0.90 15.52
CA ASP A 41 13.94 2.12 15.07
C ASP A 41 13.82 3.25 16.10
N THR A 42 12.59 3.51 16.58
CA THR A 42 12.33 4.53 17.61
C THR A 42 13.08 4.24 18.92
N ILE A 43 13.11 2.98 19.39
CA ILE A 43 13.83 2.57 20.60
C ILE A 43 15.34 2.76 20.43
N PHE A 44 15.90 2.38 19.28
CA PHE A 44 17.31 2.55 19.00
C PHE A 44 17.67 4.04 18.95
N VAL A 45 16.90 4.87 18.24
CA VAL A 45 17.16 6.31 18.18
C VAL A 45 17.03 6.96 19.56
N ALA A 46 16.01 6.60 20.35
CA ALA A 46 15.82 7.13 21.70
C ALA A 46 16.94 6.72 22.66
N ARG A 47 17.44 5.48 22.57
CA ARG A 47 18.45 4.93 23.49
C ARG A 47 19.89 5.31 23.12
N PHE A 48 20.24 5.36 21.83
CA PHE A 48 21.62 5.59 21.38
C PHE A 48 21.98 7.07 21.22
N VAL A 49 21.01 7.94 20.92
CA VAL A 49 21.28 9.35 20.63
C VAL A 49 20.72 10.28 21.73
N GLY A 50 19.85 9.76 22.61
CA GLY A 50 19.34 10.46 23.79
C GLY A 50 18.25 11.49 23.51
N ALA A 51 17.93 12.32 24.51
CA ALA A 51 16.80 13.26 24.46
C ALA A 51 16.82 14.21 23.25
N ASN A 52 18.01 14.62 22.80
CA ASN A 52 18.18 15.52 21.65
C ASN A 52 17.67 14.90 20.34
N ALA A 53 17.80 13.59 20.16
CA ALA A 53 17.32 12.89 18.97
C ALA A 53 15.80 12.77 18.93
N LEU A 54 15.20 12.51 20.11
CA LEU A 54 13.75 12.42 20.24
C LEU A 54 13.08 13.79 19.99
N SER A 55 13.72 14.87 20.43
CA SER A 55 13.31 16.24 20.12
C SER A 55 13.45 16.56 18.63
N ALA A 56 14.56 16.17 18.00
CA ALA A 56 14.74 16.35 16.55
C ALA A 56 13.69 15.57 15.73
N LEU A 57 13.39 14.32 16.12
CA LEU A 57 12.32 13.53 15.50
C LEU A 57 10.96 14.22 15.58
N ASN A 58 10.59 14.77 16.75
CA ASN A 58 9.31 15.47 16.90
C ASN A 58 9.17 16.69 15.98
N ILE A 59 10.27 17.41 15.74
CA ILE A 59 10.29 18.57 14.83
C ILE A 59 10.16 18.11 13.37
N VAL A 60 10.76 16.98 13.00
CA VAL A 60 10.79 16.47 11.61
C VAL A 60 9.56 15.63 11.26
N CYS A 61 8.94 14.95 12.23
CA CYS A 61 7.72 14.14 12.08
C CYS A 61 6.61 14.82 11.24
N PRO A 62 6.20 16.08 11.46
CA PRO A 62 5.16 16.71 10.65
C PRO A 62 5.55 16.85 9.17
N VAL A 63 6.83 17.11 8.88
CA VAL A 63 7.33 17.21 7.51
C VAL A 63 7.32 15.84 6.82
N ILE A 64 7.78 14.80 7.51
CA ILE A 64 7.72 13.42 7.00
C ILE A 64 6.27 12.99 6.76
N ASN A 65 5.37 13.25 7.70
CA ASN A 65 3.96 12.91 7.55
C ASN A 65 3.29 13.63 6.38
N LEU A 66 3.69 14.87 6.09
CA LEU A 66 3.21 15.59 4.91
C LEU A 66 3.67 14.90 3.62
N ILE A 67 4.95 14.55 3.51
CA ILE A 67 5.52 13.89 2.33
C ILE A 67 4.89 12.51 2.14
N VAL A 68 4.85 11.70 3.20
CA VAL A 68 4.23 10.36 3.18
C VAL A 68 2.74 10.46 2.88
N GLY A 69 2.04 11.44 3.46
CA GLY A 69 0.62 11.67 3.21
C GLY A 69 0.33 12.01 1.75
N LEU A 70 1.10 12.94 1.17
CA LEU A 70 0.98 13.29 -0.26
C LEU A 70 1.33 12.11 -1.16
N GLY A 71 2.40 11.37 -0.86
CA GLY A 71 2.78 10.16 -1.59
C GLY A 71 1.67 9.10 -1.54
N THR A 72 1.11 8.87 -0.36
CA THR A 72 0.00 7.91 -0.16
C THR A 72 -1.27 8.36 -0.86
N MET A 73 -1.58 9.66 -0.86
CA MET A 73 -2.71 10.24 -1.59
C MET A 73 -2.60 9.98 -3.09
N LEU A 74 -1.43 10.23 -3.68
CA LEU A 74 -1.20 9.99 -5.11
C LEU A 74 -1.20 8.49 -5.43
N ALA A 75 -0.54 7.66 -4.63
CA ALA A 75 -0.47 6.22 -4.84
C ALA A 75 -1.87 5.57 -4.76
N THR A 76 -2.63 5.89 -3.72
CA THR A 76 -3.96 5.32 -3.48
C THR A 76 -5.00 5.94 -4.42
N GLY A 77 -4.94 7.25 -4.65
CA GLY A 77 -5.83 7.96 -5.55
C GLY A 77 -5.66 7.53 -7.01
N GLY A 78 -4.42 7.37 -7.48
CA GLY A 78 -4.12 6.83 -8.82
C GLY A 78 -4.61 5.39 -8.96
N SER A 79 -4.34 4.54 -7.97
CA SER A 79 -4.83 3.15 -7.94
C SER A 79 -6.36 3.08 -7.97
N ALA A 80 -7.06 3.99 -7.27
CA ALA A 80 -8.52 4.04 -7.27
C ALA A 80 -9.11 4.44 -8.64
N ILE A 81 -8.49 5.40 -9.35
CA ILE A 81 -8.91 5.80 -10.70
C ILE A 81 -8.73 4.63 -11.67
N VAL A 82 -7.60 3.93 -11.60
CA VAL A 82 -7.30 2.78 -12.46
C VAL A 82 -8.21 1.61 -12.14
N ALA A 83 -8.46 1.30 -10.86
CA ALA A 83 -9.43 0.29 -10.45
C ALA A 83 -10.84 0.58 -10.98
N ARG A 84 -11.26 1.85 -10.97
CA ARG A 84 -12.55 2.27 -11.54
C ARG A 84 -12.62 2.06 -13.05
N LYS A 85 -11.56 2.41 -13.80
CA LYS A 85 -11.49 2.18 -15.26
C LYS A 85 -11.44 0.70 -15.63
N MET A 86 -10.68 -0.11 -14.88
CA MET A 86 -10.65 -1.56 -15.03
C MET A 86 -12.03 -2.18 -14.77
N GLY A 87 -12.73 -1.74 -13.72
CA GLY A 87 -14.09 -2.19 -13.41
C GLY A 87 -15.15 -1.77 -14.45
N ALA A 88 -14.90 -0.72 -15.22
CA ALA A 88 -15.75 -0.27 -16.32
C ALA A 88 -15.50 -1.01 -17.66
N GLY A 89 -14.56 -1.98 -17.69
CA GLY A 89 -14.18 -2.71 -18.90
C GLY A 89 -13.17 -1.98 -19.80
N GLU A 90 -12.68 -0.81 -19.39
CA GLU A 90 -11.69 -0.01 -20.13
C GLU A 90 -10.24 -0.37 -19.73
N THR A 91 -9.92 -1.67 -19.66
CA THR A 91 -8.62 -2.18 -19.16
C THR A 91 -7.42 -1.67 -19.95
N VAL A 92 -7.54 -1.55 -21.28
CA VAL A 92 -6.46 -1.03 -22.15
C VAL A 92 -6.11 0.42 -21.81
N ARG A 93 -7.12 1.27 -21.54
CA ARG A 93 -6.91 2.67 -21.15
C ARG A 93 -6.38 2.78 -19.72
N ALA A 94 -6.79 1.88 -18.83
CA ALA A 94 -6.29 1.82 -17.46
C ALA A 94 -4.79 1.47 -17.40
N SER A 95 -4.31 0.58 -18.28
CA SER A 95 -2.88 0.24 -18.39
C SER A 95 -2.03 1.35 -19.01
N GLN A 96 -2.61 2.17 -19.90
CA GLN A 96 -1.94 3.33 -20.49
C GLN A 96 -1.73 4.47 -19.49
N ASP A 97 -2.59 4.61 -18.47
CA ASP A 97 -2.40 5.63 -17.43
C ASP A 97 -1.13 5.40 -16.59
N PHE A 98 -0.65 4.16 -16.49
CA PHE A 98 0.58 3.78 -15.77
C PHE A 98 1.81 3.63 -16.69
N THR A 99 1.61 3.56 -18.01
CA THR A 99 2.69 3.31 -18.98
C THR A 99 2.80 4.51 -19.91
N LEU A 100 3.76 5.41 -19.62
CA LEU A 100 4.26 6.37 -20.60
C LEU A 100 5.08 5.66 -21.69
#